data_AF-M1PM23-F1
#
_entry.id   AF-M1PM23-F1
#
_cell.length_a   1.000
_cell.length_b   1.000
_cell.length_c   1.000
_cell.angle_alpha   90.00
_cell.angle_beta   90.00
_cell.angle_gamma   90.00
#
_symmetry.space_group_name_H-M   'P 1'
#
loop_
_entity.id
_entity.type
_entity.pdbx_description
1 polymer ?
#
loop_
_entity_poly.entity_id
_entity_poly.type
_entity_poly.pdbx_seq_one_letter_code
_entity_poly.pdbx_strand_id
1 'polypeptide(L)'
;ALARHLYEAYLKYFPLTKAKARAILSGKTGDNATFVIHDMKSLMEGEQFLNCRQIPIQEHQQQPSVLTAGHGGLTEIYMGPECGVLGMTSISGQGPTNAVELRFFHSCQSRSAEAVREVTEFAKSIP
;
A
#
# COMPACT_ATOMS: atom_id res chain seq x y z
N ALA A 1 -13.81 1.92 -34.58
CA ALA A 1 -12.81 2.90 -34.14
C ALA A 1 -12.69 2.93 -32.60
N LEU A 2 -13.75 3.30 -31.88
CA LEU A 2 -13.74 3.45 -30.41
C LEU A 2 -13.27 2.21 -29.62
N ALA A 3 -13.85 1.03 -29.90
CA ALA A 3 -13.49 -0.20 -29.16
C ALA A 3 -11.99 -0.57 -29.29
N ARG A 4 -11.39 -0.32 -30.46
CA ARG A 4 -9.96 -0.54 -30.69
C ARG A 4 -9.11 0.44 -29.88
N HIS A 5 -9.49 1.71 -29.86
CA HIS A 5 -8.81 2.74 -29.07
C HIS A 5 -8.84 2.42 -27.57
N LEU A 6 -10.01 2.04 -27.04
CA LEU A 6 -10.13 1.62 -25.63
C LEU A 6 -9.29 0.39 -25.32
N TYR A 7 -9.22 -0.57 -26.25
CA TYR A 7 -8.40 -1.76 -26.08
C TYR A 7 -6.89 -1.44 -26.07
N GLU A 8 -6.42 -0.59 -26.98
CA GLU A 8 -5.02 -0.14 -27.03
C GLU A 8 -4.63 0.64 -25.76
N ALA A 9 -5.52 1.52 -25.27
CA ALA A 9 -5.32 2.21 -24.00
C ALA A 9 -5.31 1.24 -22.80
N TYR A 10 -6.19 0.25 -22.78
CA TYR A 10 -6.21 -0.78 -21.74
C TYR A 10 -4.88 -1.53 -21.68
N LEU A 11 -4.36 -1.97 -22.83
CA LEU A 11 -3.07 -2.66 -22.90
C LEU A 11 -1.89 -1.77 -22.46
N LYS A 12 -1.98 -0.46 -22.69
CA LYS A 12 -0.95 0.52 -22.30
C LYS A 12 -0.90 0.73 -20.80
N TYR A 13 -2.05 0.90 -20.14
CA TYR A 13 -2.11 1.29 -18.72
C TYR A 13 -2.21 0.10 -17.75
N PHE A 14 -2.63 -1.07 -18.22
CA PHE A 14 -2.73 -2.29 -17.39
C PHE A 14 -1.75 -3.36 -17.88
N PRO A 15 -0.49 -3.35 -17.42
CA PRO A 15 0.56 -4.25 -17.92
C PRO A 15 0.28 -5.74 -17.67
N LEU A 16 -0.42 -6.06 -16.58
CA LEU A 16 -0.94 -7.40 -16.28
C LEU A 16 -2.40 -7.51 -16.73
N THR A 17 -2.59 -7.95 -17.97
CA THR A 17 -3.94 -8.15 -18.52
C THR A 17 -4.57 -9.44 -18.00
N LYS A 18 -5.91 -9.56 -18.13
CA LYS A 18 -6.63 -10.81 -17.84
C LYS A 18 -6.05 -12.02 -18.59
N ALA A 19 -5.65 -11.85 -19.84
CA ALA A 19 -5.05 -12.92 -20.64
C ALA A 19 -3.68 -13.35 -20.08
N LYS A 20 -2.83 -12.39 -19.70
CA LYS A 20 -1.53 -12.68 -19.07
C LYS A 20 -1.68 -13.38 -17.72
N ALA A 21 -2.57 -12.88 -16.85
CA ALA A 21 -2.87 -13.50 -15.57
C ALA A 21 -3.38 -14.94 -15.74
N ARG A 22 -4.27 -15.18 -16.70
CA ARG A 22 -4.77 -16.55 -17.00
C ARG A 22 -3.65 -17.48 -17.48
N ALA A 23 -2.73 -16.99 -18.31
CA ALA A 23 -1.60 -17.80 -18.78
C ALA A 23 -0.72 -18.25 -17.61
N ILE A 24 -0.46 -17.34 -16.66
CA ILE A 24 0.29 -17.64 -15.43
C ILE A 24 -0.45 -18.68 -14.58
N LEU A 25 -1.71 -18.43 -14.24
CA LEU A 25 -2.51 -19.31 -13.38
C LEU A 25 -2.80 -20.69 -14.01
N SER A 26 -2.73 -20.81 -15.34
CA SER A 26 -2.93 -22.09 -16.04
C SER A 26 -1.63 -22.85 -16.28
N GLY A 27 -0.48 -22.34 -15.79
CA GLY A 27 0.83 -22.94 -16.05
C GLY A 27 1.27 -22.91 -17.52
N LYS A 28 0.73 -21.96 -18.31
CA LYS A 28 1.00 -21.82 -19.76
C LYS A 28 2.10 -20.82 -20.08
N THR A 29 2.48 -20.01 -19.10
CA THR A 29 3.74 -19.25 -19.14
C THR A 29 4.85 -20.27 -18.88
N GLY A 30 5.92 -20.30 -19.70
CA GLY A 30 7.01 -21.31 -19.62
C GLY A 30 7.75 -21.34 -18.27
N ASP A 31 8.99 -21.83 -18.23
CA ASP A 31 9.77 -22.21 -17.02
C ASP A 31 9.92 -21.17 -15.87
N ASN A 32 9.30 -19.99 -15.95
CA ASN A 32 9.20 -19.02 -14.85
C ASN A 32 8.06 -19.41 -13.89
N ALA A 33 8.32 -20.32 -12.97
CA ALA A 33 7.40 -20.65 -11.89
C ALA A 33 7.13 -19.43 -11.00
N THR A 34 5.87 -19.18 -10.65
CA THR A 34 5.50 -18.15 -9.67
C THR A 34 5.93 -18.56 -8.27
N PHE A 35 6.45 -17.62 -7.49
CA PHE A 35 6.68 -17.84 -6.07
C PHE A 35 5.34 -17.93 -5.32
N VAL A 36 5.14 -18.99 -4.53
CA VAL A 36 3.89 -19.26 -3.81
C VAL A 36 4.06 -18.85 -2.34
N ILE A 37 3.19 -17.95 -1.88
CA ILE A 37 3.11 -17.54 -0.46
C ILE A 37 1.91 -18.25 0.17
N HIS A 38 2.15 -19.07 1.20
CA HIS A 38 1.10 -19.84 1.89
C HIS A 38 1.20 -19.79 3.43
N ASP A 39 2.27 -19.24 3.97
CA ASP A 39 2.51 -19.06 5.41
C ASP A 39 3.42 -17.84 5.67
N MET A 40 3.71 -17.56 6.95
CA MET A 40 4.55 -16.41 7.32
C MET A 40 6.02 -16.58 6.89
N LYS A 41 6.51 -17.81 6.78
CA LYS A 41 7.88 -18.10 6.36
C LYS A 41 8.07 -17.79 4.87
N SER A 42 7.20 -18.33 4.03
CA SER A 42 7.15 -18.06 2.59
C SER A 42 6.87 -16.58 2.31
N LEU A 43 6.06 -15.88 3.11
CA LEU A 43 5.87 -14.43 2.97
C LEU A 43 7.18 -13.65 3.19
N MET A 44 7.96 -14.01 4.21
CA MET A 44 9.26 -13.38 4.50
C MET A 44 10.29 -13.66 3.40
N GLU A 45 10.37 -14.90 2.90
CA GLU A 45 11.24 -15.26 1.75
C GLU A 45 10.80 -14.56 0.45
N GLY A 46 9.50 -14.32 0.33
CA GLY A 46 8.87 -13.72 -0.83
C GLY A 46 8.97 -12.20 -0.90
N GLU A 47 9.44 -11.53 0.15
CA GLU A 47 9.45 -10.07 0.27
C GLU A 47 10.18 -9.38 -0.91
N GLN A 48 11.26 -9.99 -1.39
CA GLN A 48 12.03 -9.51 -2.55
C GLN A 48 11.23 -9.46 -3.87
N PHE A 49 10.14 -10.22 -3.97
CA PHE A 49 9.27 -10.24 -5.15
C PHE A 49 8.10 -9.25 -5.03
N LEU A 50 7.83 -8.72 -3.83
CA LEU A 50 6.78 -7.74 -3.62
C LEU A 50 7.30 -6.36 -4.06
N ASN A 51 6.73 -5.83 -5.15
CA ASN A 51 7.15 -4.54 -5.69
C ASN A 51 6.60 -3.39 -4.84
N CYS A 52 7.26 -3.07 -3.73
CA CYS A 52 6.97 -1.92 -2.89
C CYS A 52 7.57 -0.66 -3.52
N ARG A 53 6.84 0.01 -4.42
CA ARG A 53 7.18 1.41 -4.71
C ARG A 53 6.77 2.22 -3.50
N GLN A 54 7.76 2.72 -2.74
CA GLN A 54 7.54 3.58 -1.57
C GLN A 54 6.55 4.68 -1.92
N ILE A 55 5.37 4.63 -1.31
CA ILE A 55 4.55 5.83 -1.17
C ILE A 55 5.35 6.72 -0.20
N PRO A 56 5.66 7.98 -0.53
CA PRO A 56 6.18 8.90 0.47
C PRO A 56 5.16 8.96 1.60
N ILE A 57 5.51 8.40 2.75
CA ILE A 57 4.78 8.67 3.99
C ILE A 57 5.04 10.14 4.24
N GLN A 58 4.03 10.98 4.00
CA GLN A 58 4.11 12.38 4.34
C GLN A 58 4.05 12.46 5.87
N GLU A 59 5.20 12.29 6.52
CA GLU A 59 5.37 12.75 7.89
C GLU A 59 4.98 14.23 7.88
N HIS A 60 3.86 14.54 8.54
CA HIS A 60 3.57 15.92 8.88
C HIS A 60 4.71 16.38 9.79
N GLN A 61 5.70 17.04 9.18
CA GLN A 61 6.67 17.87 9.86
C GLN A 61 5.90 18.91 10.67
N GLN A 62 5.64 18.61 11.95
CA GLN A 62 5.42 19.65 12.93
C GLN A 62 6.77 20.35 13.09
N GLN A 63 6.93 21.44 12.34
CA GLN A 63 8.00 22.40 12.57
C GLN A 63 7.89 22.92 14.01
N PRO A 64 8.92 22.81 14.86
CA PRO A 64 8.92 23.52 16.13
C PRO A 64 9.27 24.98 15.84
N SER A 65 8.25 25.84 15.74
CA SER A 65 8.44 27.29 15.89
C SER A 65 8.93 27.56 17.31
N VAL A 66 10.18 28.00 17.41
CA VAL A 66 10.77 28.55 18.62
C VAL A 66 10.01 29.83 18.98
N LEU A 67 9.18 29.76 20.02
CA LEU A 67 8.72 30.94 20.75
C LEU A 67 8.82 30.66 22.26
N THR A 68 9.78 31.37 22.84
CA THR A 68 10.03 31.60 24.27
C THR A 68 8.77 32.08 25.00
N ALA A 69 8.46 31.49 26.16
CA ALA A 69 8.17 32.16 27.45
C ALA A 69 7.33 31.30 28.42
N GLY A 70 7.93 30.92 29.56
CA GLY A 70 7.37 31.16 30.90
C GLY A 70 6.18 30.35 31.46
N HIS A 71 6.41 29.80 32.65
CA HIS A 71 5.49 29.66 33.80
C HIS A 71 4.49 28.48 33.87
N GLY A 72 4.86 27.46 34.65
CA GLY A 72 4.20 27.02 35.91
C GLY A 72 2.73 26.56 35.94
N GLY A 73 2.52 25.32 36.41
CA GLY A 73 1.44 25.00 37.38
C GLY A 73 0.23 24.18 36.90
N LEU A 74 0.09 22.99 37.52
CA LEU A 74 -1.11 22.21 37.88
C LEU A 74 -2.17 21.77 36.84
N THR A 75 -2.46 20.47 36.96
CA THR A 75 -3.68 19.70 36.61
C THR A 75 -4.96 20.48 36.33
N GLU A 76 -5.61 20.20 35.20
CA GLU A 76 -7.08 20.05 35.15
C GLU A 76 -7.55 19.15 34.00
N ILE A 77 -8.56 18.36 34.29
CA ILE A 77 -9.19 17.30 33.49
C ILE A 77 -10.21 17.94 32.54
N TYR A 78 -10.21 17.57 31.25
CA TYR A 78 -11.44 17.57 30.46
C TYR A 78 -11.47 16.45 29.42
N MET A 79 -12.61 15.77 29.38
CA MET A 79 -12.93 14.54 28.68
C MET A 79 -13.85 14.85 27.49
N GLY A 80 -13.47 14.42 26.27
CA GLY A 80 -14.34 14.23 25.10
C GLY A 80 -14.57 15.45 24.17
N PRO A 81 -14.94 15.25 22.88
CA PRO A 81 -15.72 14.12 22.39
C PRO A 81 -15.10 13.30 21.23
N GLU A 82 -15.45 12.02 21.30
CA GLU A 82 -15.23 10.93 20.36
C GLU A 82 -15.80 11.21 18.95
N CYS A 83 -15.03 10.92 17.90
CA CYS A 83 -15.53 10.27 16.69
C CYS A 83 -14.39 9.46 16.07
N GLY A 84 -14.49 8.14 16.19
CA GLY A 84 -13.36 7.24 16.33
C GLY A 84 -12.53 6.93 15.09
N VAL A 85 -11.22 6.80 15.31
CA VAL A 85 -10.34 5.76 14.76
C VAL A 85 -9.33 5.42 15.86
N LEU A 86 -9.73 4.61 16.84
CA LEU A 86 -8.78 4.01 17.80
C LEU A 86 -8.42 2.61 17.30
N GLY A 87 -7.13 2.33 17.19
CA GLY A 87 -6.61 1.03 16.81
C GLY A 87 -5.15 0.77 17.18
N MET A 88 -4.74 1.20 18.39
CA MET A 88 -3.64 0.65 19.21
C MET A 88 -2.20 0.64 18.64
N THR A 89 -1.37 1.57 19.10
CA THR A 89 0.06 1.29 19.36
C THR A 89 0.34 1.50 20.84
N SER A 90 0.00 0.50 21.64
CA SER A 90 0.42 0.33 23.02
C SER A 90 1.53 -0.72 23.06
N ILE A 91 2.74 -0.26 23.37
CA ILE A 91 3.80 -0.91 24.15
C ILE A 91 3.85 -2.45 24.25
N SER A 92 5.05 -2.96 23.96
CA SER A 92 5.68 -4.17 24.53
C SER A 92 5.24 -5.53 23.96
N GLY A 93 6.11 -6.16 23.16
CA GLY A 93 6.12 -7.61 22.96
C GLY A 93 5.88 -8.16 21.55
N GLN A 94 5.99 -7.37 20.48
CA GLN A 94 5.70 -7.86 19.14
C GLN A 94 6.96 -8.37 18.41
N GLY A 95 7.09 -9.70 18.32
CA GLY A 95 8.18 -10.39 17.61
C GLY A 95 8.23 -10.14 16.09
N PRO A 96 9.20 -10.76 15.38
CA PRO A 96 9.49 -10.54 13.96
C PRO A 96 8.28 -10.64 13.01
N THR A 97 7.26 -11.40 13.39
CA THR A 97 6.04 -11.65 12.59
C THR A 97 5.20 -10.40 12.37
N ASN A 98 5.02 -9.56 13.40
CA ASN A 98 4.20 -8.34 13.28
C ASN A 98 4.85 -7.32 12.33
N ALA A 99 6.19 -7.33 12.25
CA ALA A 99 6.91 -6.49 11.31
C ALA A 99 6.72 -6.96 9.85
N VAL A 100 6.66 -8.27 9.60
CA VAL A 100 6.39 -8.81 8.25
C VAL A 100 4.96 -8.50 7.81
N GLU A 101 3.99 -8.67 8.70
CA GLU A 101 2.58 -8.33 8.44
C GLU A 101 2.39 -6.85 8.10
N LEU A 102 3.02 -5.96 8.88
CA LEU A 102 2.96 -4.52 8.63
C LEU A 102 3.57 -4.16 7.27
N ARG A 103 4.70 -4.77 6.89
CA ARG A 103 5.31 -4.55 5.57
C ARG A 103 4.41 -5.04 4.44
N PHE A 104 3.83 -6.23 4.58
CA PHE A 104 2.87 -6.75 3.61
C PHE A 104 1.64 -5.85 3.45
N PHE A 105 1.12 -5.31 4.56
CA PHE A 105 0.04 -4.33 4.54
C PHE A 105 0.43 -3.07 3.75
N HIS A 106 1.63 -2.53 3.98
CA HIS A 106 2.14 -1.39 3.21
C HIS A 106 2.36 -1.71 1.72
N SER A 107 2.77 -2.95 1.38
CA SER A 107 2.83 -3.40 -0.02
C SER A 107 1.45 -3.33 -0.68
N CYS A 108 0.41 -3.81 0.01
CA CYS A 108 -0.96 -3.79 -0.49
C CYS A 108 -1.48 -2.36 -0.65
N GLN A 109 -1.20 -1.48 0.32
CA GLN A 109 -1.54 -0.06 0.24
C GLN A 109 -0.88 0.61 -0.96
N SER A 110 0.43 0.39 -1.14
CA SER A 110 1.22 0.92 -2.26
C SER A 110 0.62 0.47 -3.60
N ARG A 111 0.40 -0.84 -3.76
CA ARG A 111 -0.17 -1.40 -4.99
C ARG A 111 -1.59 -0.89 -5.27
N SER A 112 -2.39 -0.65 -4.22
CA SER A 112 -3.72 -0.04 -4.36
C SER A 112 -3.64 1.39 -4.87
N ALA A 113 -2.72 2.20 -4.35
CA ALA A 113 -2.48 3.55 -4.85
C ALA A 113 -2.00 3.55 -6.31
N GLU A 114 -1.16 2.59 -6.71
CA GLU A 114 -0.77 2.42 -8.11
C GLU A 114 -1.96 2.06 -9.00
N ALA A 115 -2.84 1.15 -8.56
CA ALA A 115 -4.03 0.77 -9.31
C ALA A 115 -4.97 1.98 -9.56
N VAL A 116 -5.16 2.85 -8.55
CA VAL A 116 -5.92 4.10 -8.72
C VAL A 116 -5.29 4.99 -9.79
N ARG A 117 -3.95 5.12 -9.81
CA ARG A 117 -3.25 5.88 -10.85
C ARG A 117 -3.46 5.26 -12.24
N GLU A 118 -3.33 3.94 -12.37
CA GLU A 118 -3.55 3.22 -13.64
C GLU A 118 -4.98 3.42 -14.18
N VAL A 119 -5.99 3.29 -13.32
CA VAL A 119 -7.40 3.52 -13.68
C VAL A 119 -7.64 4.97 -14.08
N THR A 120 -7.05 5.93 -13.36
CA THR A 120 -7.17 7.35 -13.66
C THR A 120 -6.54 7.70 -15.00
N GLU A 121 -5.36 7.16 -15.29
CA GLU A 121 -4.70 7.37 -16.59
C GLU A 121 -5.46 6.71 -17.74
N PHE A 122 -6.03 5.53 -17.52
CA PHE A 122 -6.92 4.91 -18.50
C PHE A 122 -8.17 5.76 -18.76
N ALA A 123 -8.80 6.31 -17.71
CA ALA A 123 -10.01 7.13 -17.85
C ALA A 123 -9.79 8.37 -18.73
N LYS A 124 -8.60 8.97 -18.69
CA LYS A 124 -8.21 10.10 -19.57
C LYS A 124 -8.19 9.76 -21.06
N SER A 125 -8.18 8.47 -21.41
CA SER A 125 -8.18 8.01 -22.80
C SER A 125 -9.57 7.77 -23.38
N ILE A 126 -10.64 7.85 -22.56
CA ILE A 126 -12.02 7.62 -22.99
C ILE A 126 -12.55 8.88 -23.67
N PRO A 127 -12.89 8.84 -24.98
CA PRO A 127 -13.44 9.98 -25.72
C PRO A 127 -14.86 10.36 -25.32
#